data_AF-A0A926CRH8-F1
#
_entry.id   AF-A0A926CRH8-F1
#
_cell.length_a   1.000
_cell.length_b   1.000
_cell.length_c   1.000
_cell.angle_alpha   90.00
_cell.angle_beta   90.00
_cell.angle_gamma   90.00
#
_symmetry.space_group_name_H-M   'P 1'
#
loop_
_entity.id
_entity.type
_entity.pdbx_description
1 polymer ?
#
loop_
_entity_poly.entity_id
_entity_poly.type
_entity_poly.pdbx_seq_one_letter_code
_entity_poly.pdbx_strand_id
1 'polypeptide(L)'
;MMPKNLRDLRERSKQLTATILNAHTVIVSSDSNPVANHIVTLKYNAGAIISARCTCPWAQHGGVACSHVIAALERLAEYKGRKLSFWHSRAEAERQKKRTFRISGRQNEDVWITSRTA
;
A
#
# COMPACT_ATOMS: atom_id res chain seq x y z
N MET A 1 8.73 10.05 -4.47
CA MET A 1 9.59 9.82 -3.30
C MET A 1 9.31 8.45 -2.68
N MET A 2 10.33 7.61 -2.49
CA MET A 2 10.23 6.36 -1.72
C MET A 2 10.22 6.67 -0.22
N PRO A 3 9.37 6.01 0.59
CA PRO A 3 9.43 6.18 2.04
C PRO A 3 10.73 5.60 2.59
N LYS A 4 11.33 6.28 3.58
CA LYS A 4 12.55 5.82 4.26
C LYS A 4 12.27 4.72 5.30
N ASN A 5 11.15 4.82 6.01
CA ASN A 5 10.80 3.91 7.10
C ASN A 5 9.50 3.14 6.79
N LEU A 6 9.58 2.08 5.98
CA LEU A 6 8.40 1.26 5.66
C LEU A 6 7.80 0.60 6.91
N ARG A 7 8.62 0.24 7.89
CA ARG A 7 8.16 -0.35 9.16
C ARG A 7 7.24 0.60 9.93
N ASP A 8 7.64 1.85 10.10
CA ASP A 8 6.85 2.85 10.83
C ASP A 8 5.54 3.14 10.12
N LEU A 9 5.58 3.24 8.78
CA LEU A 9 4.38 3.45 7.98
C LEU A 9 3.40 2.27 8.11
N ARG A 10 3.93 1.04 8.18
CA ARG A 10 3.11 -0.15 8.41
C ARG A 10 2.50 -0.17 9.81
N GLU A 11 3.26 0.16 10.85
CA GLU A 11 2.68 0.24 12.21
C GLU A 11 1.59 1.31 12.27
N ARG A 12 1.80 2.48 11.67
CA ARG A 12 0.76 3.52 11.56
C ARG A 12 -0.44 3.03 10.77
N SER A 13 -0.25 2.25 9.71
CA SER A 13 -1.35 1.76 8.89
C SER A 13 -2.31 0.83 9.63
N LYS A 14 -1.85 0.12 10.67
CA LYS A 14 -2.70 -0.73 11.52
C LYS A 14 -3.66 0.06 12.40
N GLN A 15 -3.41 1.35 12.59
CA GLN A 15 -4.27 2.28 13.36
C GLN A 15 -5.27 3.01 12.45
N LEU A 16 -5.37 2.61 11.19
CA LEU A 16 -6.25 3.22 10.20
C LEU A 16 -7.39 2.26 9.87
N THR A 17 -8.59 2.81 9.79
CA THR A 17 -9.77 2.08 9.33
C THR A 17 -9.91 2.23 7.82
N ALA A 18 -9.91 1.10 7.10
CA ALA A 18 -10.04 1.04 5.65
C ALA A 18 -11.37 0.39 5.21
N THR A 19 -12.16 1.16 4.46
CA THR A 19 -13.45 0.73 3.91
C THR A 19 -13.34 0.56 2.40
N ILE A 20 -13.58 -0.65 1.91
CA ILE A 20 -13.54 -0.97 0.48
C ILE A 20 -14.83 -0.47 -0.16
N LEU A 21 -14.74 0.47 -1.10
CA LEU A 21 -15.88 0.86 -1.93
C LEU A 21 -16.03 -0.06 -3.14
N ASN A 22 -14.91 -0.39 -3.77
CA ASN A 22 -14.83 -1.34 -4.88
C ASN A 22 -13.41 -1.88 -5.03
N ALA A 23 -13.18 -2.75 -6.02
CA ALA A 23 -11.88 -3.37 -6.27
C ALA A 23 -10.72 -2.38 -6.53
N HIS A 24 -11.04 -1.13 -6.88
CA HIS A 24 -10.09 -0.10 -7.26
C HIS A 24 -10.08 1.11 -6.33
N THR A 25 -11.00 1.19 -5.36
CA THR A 25 -11.15 2.38 -4.51
C THR A 25 -11.43 1.97 -3.07
N VAL A 26 -10.61 2.50 -2.17
CA VAL A 26 -10.69 2.28 -0.73
C VAL A 26 -10.66 3.64 -0.03
N ILE A 27 -11.60 3.87 0.87
CA ILE A 27 -11.55 5.02 1.78
C ILE A 27 -10.76 4.60 3.01
N VAL A 28 -9.78 5.42 3.39
CA VAL A 28 -8.97 5.21 4.59
C VAL A 28 -9.19 6.40 5.52
N SER A 29 -9.53 6.09 6.77
CA SER A 29 -9.82 7.05 7.83
C SER A 29 -8.92 6.78 9.02
N SER A 30 -8.56 7.83 9.75
CA SER A 30 -7.85 7.71 11.02
C SER A 30 -8.85 7.64 12.15
N ASP A 31 -8.68 6.71 13.08
CA ASP A 31 -9.57 6.59 14.25
C ASP A 31 -9.53 7.86 15.13
N SER A 32 -8.39 8.55 15.13
CA SER A 32 -8.19 9.82 15.85
C SER A 32 -8.75 11.06 15.14
N ASN A 33 -9.09 10.97 13.86
CA ASN A 33 -9.72 12.05 13.10
C ASN A 33 -10.54 11.47 11.93
N PRO A 34 -11.76 10.97 12.19
CA PRO A 34 -12.59 10.31 11.19
C PRO A 34 -13.14 11.28 10.12
N VAL A 35 -13.04 12.60 10.34
CA VAL A 35 -13.45 13.61 9.35
C VAL A 35 -12.39 13.74 8.25
N ALA A 36 -11.13 13.42 8.53
CA ALA A 36 -10.04 13.43 7.57
C ALA A 36 -9.97 12.11 6.77
N ASN A 37 -10.95 11.90 5.90
CA ASN A 37 -10.97 10.75 4.99
C ASN A 37 -9.95 10.93 3.85
N HIS A 38 -9.16 9.90 3.61
CA HIS A 38 -8.26 9.81 2.46
C HIS A 38 -8.74 8.76 1.48
N ILE A 39 -8.87 9.14 0.21
CA ILE A 39 -9.31 8.23 -0.85
C ILE A 39 -8.05 7.63 -1.47
N VAL A 40 -7.99 6.30 -1.49
CA VAL A 40 -6.94 5.53 -2.15
C VAL A 40 -7.52 4.85 -3.38
N THR A 41 -6.95 5.14 -4.54
CA THR A 41 -7.30 4.51 -5.81
C THR A 41 -6.16 3.61 -6.26
N LEU A 42 -6.51 2.39 -6.69
CA LEU A 42 -5.58 1.35 -7.11
C LEU A 42 -5.87 0.91 -8.54
N LYS A 43 -4.82 0.88 -9.35
CA LYS A 43 -4.84 0.32 -10.70
C LYS A 43 -3.88 -0.86 -10.76
N TYR A 44 -4.39 -2.02 -11.15
CA TYR A 44 -3.60 -3.21 -11.39
C TYR A 44 -3.20 -3.24 -12.86
N ASN A 45 -1.91 -3.16 -13.15
CA ASN A 45 -1.37 -3.23 -14.51
C ASN A 45 -0.76 -4.62 -14.77
N ALA A 46 -0.44 -4.89 -16.04
CA ALA A 46 0.30 -6.09 -16.42
C ALA A 46 1.64 -6.19 -15.67
N GLY A 47 2.13 -7.42 -15.48
CA GLY A 47 3.44 -7.68 -14.87
C GLY A 47 3.51 -7.49 -13.35
N ALA A 48 2.41 -7.71 -12.62
CA ALA A 48 2.35 -7.60 -11.15
C ALA A 48 2.66 -6.18 -10.62
N ILE A 49 2.28 -5.16 -11.39
CA ILE A 49 2.50 -3.74 -11.06
C ILE A 49 1.19 -3.15 -10.53
N ILE A 50 1.28 -2.46 -9.40
CA ILE A 50 0.19 -1.73 -8.77
C ILE A 50 0.52 -0.24 -8.87
N SER A 51 -0.35 0.55 -9.50
CA SER A 51 -0.29 2.01 -9.39
C SER A 51 -1.28 2.44 -8.33
N ALA A 52 -0.79 3.10 -7.28
CA ALA A 52 -1.61 3.60 -6.20
C ALA A 52 -1.58 5.13 -6.16
N ARG A 53 -2.76 5.74 -6.01
CA ARG A 53 -2.91 7.18 -5.79
C ARG A 53 -3.64 7.38 -4.47
N CYS A 54 -3.13 8.26 -3.63
CA CYS A 54 -3.80 8.68 -2.40
C CYS A 54 -4.02 10.20 -2.44
N THR A 55 -5.06 10.68 -1.76
CA THR A 55 -5.34 12.12 -1.63
C THR A 55 -4.49 12.82 -0.57
N CYS A 56 -3.66 12.11 0.20
CA CYS A 56 -2.84 12.72 1.25
C CYS A 56 -1.66 13.56 0.68
N PRO A 57 -1.13 14.55 1.43
CA PRO A 57 -0.06 15.42 0.97
C PRO A 57 1.18 14.66 0.45
N TRP A 58 1.59 13.57 1.12
CA TRP A 58 2.70 12.72 0.66
C TRP A 58 2.53 12.27 -0.79
N ALA A 59 1.34 11.76 -1.13
CA ALA A 59 1.05 11.28 -2.48
C ALA A 59 0.88 12.44 -3.47
N GLN A 60 0.33 13.57 -3.03
CA GLN A 60 0.24 14.78 -3.85
C GLN A 60 1.64 15.28 -4.27
N HIS A 61 2.64 15.18 -3.39
CA HIS A 61 4.04 15.49 -3.70
C HIS A 61 4.79 14.33 -4.39
N GLY A 62 4.07 13.34 -4.95
CA GLY A 62 4.66 12.25 -5.72
C GLY A 62 5.29 11.14 -4.88
N GLY A 63 4.97 11.07 -3.59
CA GLY A 63 5.35 9.98 -2.70
C GLY A 63 4.54 8.70 -2.97
N VAL A 64 5.18 7.54 -2.81
CA VAL A 64 4.51 6.23 -2.91
C VAL A 64 4.34 5.56 -1.55
N ALA A 65 3.46 4.56 -1.48
CA ALA A 65 3.30 3.67 -0.34
C ALA A 65 3.17 4.40 1.02
N CYS A 66 2.38 5.48 1.08
CA CYS A 66 2.02 6.08 2.37
C CYS A 66 1.25 5.07 3.25
N SER A 67 1.15 5.36 4.54
CA SER A 67 0.38 4.54 5.50
C SER A 67 -1.04 4.24 5.01
N HIS A 68 -1.71 5.19 4.35
CA HIS A 68 -3.04 4.98 3.76
C HIS A 68 -3.04 3.95 2.63
N VAL A 69 -2.05 3.99 1.73
CA VAL A 69 -1.93 3.00 0.65
C VAL A 69 -1.64 1.62 1.22
N ILE A 70 -0.78 1.54 2.24
CA ILE A 70 -0.49 0.28 2.95
C ILE A 70 -1.78 -0.27 3.57
N ALA A 71 -2.52 0.53 4.35
CA ALA A 71 -3.78 0.13 4.96
C ALA A 71 -4.81 -0.36 3.93
N ALA A 72 -4.96 0.36 2.82
CA ALA A 72 -5.87 -0.02 1.75
C ALA A 72 -5.50 -1.37 1.11
N LEU A 73 -4.20 -1.59 0.84
CA LEU A 73 -3.71 -2.84 0.26
C LEU A 73 -3.82 -4.01 1.25
N GLU A 74 -3.49 -3.80 2.52
CA GLU A 74 -3.66 -4.81 3.57
C GLU A 74 -5.14 -5.20 3.68
N ARG A 75 -6.06 -4.24 3.73
CA ARG A 75 -7.51 -4.51 3.79
C ARG A 75 -8.01 -5.32 2.60
N LEU A 76 -7.58 -4.99 1.38
CA LEU A 76 -7.94 -5.73 0.18
C LEU A 76 -7.33 -7.14 0.14
N ALA A 77 -6.14 -7.31 0.69
CA ALA A 77 -5.49 -8.61 0.81
C ALA A 77 -6.20 -9.48 1.84
N GLU A 78 -6.55 -8.92 3.00
CA GLU A 78 -7.32 -9.59 4.05
C GLU A 78 -8.68 -10.06 3.53
N TYR A 79 -9.39 -9.21 2.77
CA TYR A 79 -10.65 -9.60 2.11
C TYR A 79 -10.48 -10.84 1.20
N LYS A 80 -9.26 -11.08 0.70
CA LYS A 80 -8.89 -12.25 -0.12
C LYS A 80 -8.22 -13.37 0.69
N GLY A 81 -8.21 -13.31 2.02
CA GLY A 81 -7.54 -14.29 2.88
C GLY A 81 -6.01 -14.28 2.76
N ARG A 82 -5.41 -13.10 2.53
CA ARG A 82 -3.97 -12.92 2.31
C ARG A 82 -3.38 -11.92 3.31
N LYS A 83 -2.09 -12.10 3.61
CA LYS A 83 -1.26 -11.13 4.35
C LYS A 83 -0.16 -10.59 3.44
N LEU A 84 0.14 -9.31 3.59
CA LEU A 84 1.17 -8.61 2.82
C LEU A 84 2.40 -8.30 3.69
N SER A 85 3.56 -8.24 3.04
CA SER A 85 4.80 -7.67 3.58
C SER A 85 5.40 -6.72 2.55
N PHE A 86 6.05 -5.66 3.01
CA PHE A 86 6.58 -4.57 2.17
C PHE A 86 8.10 -4.49 2.28
N TRP A 87 8.78 -4.20 1.17
CA TRP A 87 10.24 -4.21 1.05
C TRP A 87 10.72 -3.01 0.22
N HIS A 88 11.90 -2.49 0.54
CA HIS A 88 12.52 -1.40 -0.22
C HIS A 88 13.16 -1.89 -1.51
N SER A 89 13.58 -3.16 -1.55
CA SER A 89 14.27 -3.72 -2.72
C SER A 89 13.61 -4.99 -3.24
N ARG A 90 13.78 -5.21 -4.55
CA ARG A 90 13.35 -6.42 -5.24
C ARG A 90 14.02 -7.66 -4.65
N ALA A 91 15.32 -7.56 -4.38
CA ALA A 91 16.13 -8.67 -3.88
C ALA A 91 15.63 -9.17 -2.51
N GLU A 92 15.26 -8.27 -1.61
CA GLU A 92 14.68 -8.65 -0.31
C GLU A 92 13.32 -9.35 -0.44
N ALA A 93 12.47 -8.86 -1.36
CA ALA A 93 11.18 -9.45 -1.63
C ALA A 93 11.31 -10.86 -2.26
N GLU A 94 12.23 -11.03 -3.22
CA GLU A 94 12.46 -12.31 -3.89
C GLU A 94 13.01 -13.39 -2.94
N ARG A 95 13.83 -13.01 -1.95
CA ARG A 95 14.33 -13.93 -0.91
C ARG A 95 13.20 -14.62 -0.13
N GLN A 96 12.01 -14.02 -0.07
CA GLN A 96 10.87 -14.60 0.63
C GLN A 96 10.26 -15.81 -0.11
N LYS A 97 10.58 -16.00 -1.40
CA LYS A 97 10.02 -17.08 -2.24
C LYS A 97 8.49 -17.11 -2.21
N LYS A 98 7.87 -15.93 -2.22
CA LYS A 98 6.41 -15.73 -2.25
C LYS A 98 6.00 -15.00 -3.53
N ARG A 99 4.68 -14.92 -3.77
CA ARG A 99 4.15 -14.10 -4.86
C ARG A 99 4.51 -12.64 -4.61
N THR A 100 5.19 -12.04 -5.57
CA THR A 100 5.74 -10.68 -5.48
C THR A 100 5.04 -9.73 -6.44
N PHE A 101 4.81 -8.51 -5.99
CA PHE A 101 4.25 -7.40 -6.75
C PHE A 101 5.07 -6.15 -6.45
N ARG A 102 4.90 -5.08 -7.24
CA ARG A 102 5.49 -3.78 -6.94
C ARG A 102 4.47 -2.66 -7.01
N ILE A 103 4.58 -1.69 -6.11
CA ILE A 103 3.94 -0.39 -6.23
C ILE A 103 4.89 0.49 -7.06
N SER A 104 4.45 0.89 -8.25
CA SER A 104 5.25 1.75 -9.12
C SER A 104 5.31 3.18 -8.61
N GLY A 105 6.51 3.72 -8.38
CA GLY A 105 6.72 5.13 -8.07
C GLY A 105 7.25 5.97 -9.22
N ARG A 106 7.47 7.25 -8.96
CA ARG A 106 8.23 8.12 -9.88
C ARG A 106 9.71 7.74 -9.79
N GLN A 107 10.45 7.85 -10.91
CA GLN A 107 11.92 7.72 -10.93
C GLN A 107 12.49 6.44 -10.28
N ASN A 108 11.90 5.26 -10.56
CA ASN A 108 12.30 3.95 -10.01
C ASN A 108 12.18 3.78 -8.49
N GLU A 109 11.42 4.64 -7.83
CA GLU A 109 11.11 4.52 -6.40
C GLU A 109 10.00 3.51 -6.14
N ASP A 110 10.29 2.25 -6.42
CA ASP A 110 9.32 1.16 -6.28
C ASP A 110 9.34 0.57 -4.86
N VAL A 111 8.16 0.29 -4.34
CA VAL A 111 8.01 -0.51 -3.12
C VAL A 111 7.56 -1.91 -3.50
N TRP A 112 8.28 -2.91 -3.02
CA TRP A 112 8.02 -4.31 -3.34
C TRP A 112 7.10 -4.92 -2.29
N ILE A 113 6.18 -5.78 -2.73
CA ILE A 113 5.19 -6.42 -1.88
C ILE A 113 5.31 -7.93 -2.06
N THR A 114 5.38 -8.67 -0.97
CA THR A 114 5.15 -10.12 -0.99
C THR A 114 3.81 -10.46 -0.37
N SER A 115 3.14 -11.48 -0.91
CA SER A 115 1.85 -11.97 -0.40
C SER A 115 1.94 -13.43 0.03
N ARG A 116 1.40 -13.72 1.21
CA ARG A 116 1.23 -15.09 1.74
C ARG A 116 -0.21 -15.35 2.14
N THR A 117 -0.58 -16.62 2.30
CA THR A 117 -1.86 -17.02 2.88
C THR A 117 -1.92 -16.52 4.32
N ALA A 118 -3.08 -15.98 4.72
CA ALA A 118 -3.27 -15.40 6.05
C ALA A 118 -3.21 -16.44 7.17
#